data_AF-B5Y5U9-F1
#
_entry.id   AF-B5Y5U9-F1
#
_cell.length_a   1.000
_cell.length_b   1.000
_cell.length_c   1.000
_cell.angle_alpha   90.00
_cell.angle_beta   90.00
_cell.angle_gamma   90.00
#
_symmetry.space_group_name_H-M   'P 1'
#
loop_
_entity.id
_entity.type
_entity.pdbx_description
1 polymer ?
#
loop_
_entity_poly.entity_id
_entity_poly.type
_entity_poly.pdbx_seq_one_letter_code
_entity_poly.pdbx_strand_id
1 'polypeptide(L)'
;MATRKPFTGTEGRRRTALFFAGSFYLFLFVKILRAYRAYNQRDVVEVDQQKQVNRVRGIDLPPHRKPRHHPVRPDSVFRGFQFESNLTMSSDNKPYCESKDRFRRLPLKLNQRVVYLSGKMGHNNGFQTEIQNREIEAIEKLHWLRNASDTIFLYEVPEHWRNHEPYKQHTQFLKDPTHASSTGGGWWFWKPPLILDALKQLSPNDVLVYSDYDQTTWWPALADFIDHILKNPEIDWALPRWQGGTERRYTKQDVFEAYCGKPTSILQDTPQWEAGIHIFRPTRRVIQFVEEWQRATEDYEAISDTESLVPNEPSFVEHRRDQSLLNLMHKCWFTSDEAKYVQAPHPCGWLYGKGLIDFYFITLPSLKTSEELTLLHHRRQRFWASHNRTFEKATDQG
;
A
#
# COMPACT_ATOMS: atom_id res chain seq x y z
N MET A 1 67.27 43.97 -3.73
CA MET A 1 66.98 42.88 -2.77
C MET A 1 65.54 42.41 -2.97
N ALA A 2 65.36 41.24 -3.60
CA ALA A 2 64.23 40.31 -3.48
C ALA A 2 64.46 39.22 -4.54
N THR A 3 64.98 38.08 -4.09
CA THR A 3 65.41 36.95 -4.90
C THR A 3 64.20 36.11 -5.35
N ARG A 4 64.08 35.86 -6.66
CA ARG A 4 63.15 34.87 -7.23
C ARG A 4 63.68 33.46 -6.97
N LYS A 5 62.87 32.59 -6.36
CA LYS A 5 63.10 31.12 -6.31
C LYS A 5 62.39 30.44 -7.50
N PRO A 6 62.96 29.36 -8.07
CA PRO A 6 62.35 28.64 -9.19
C PRO A 6 61.27 27.66 -8.74
N PHE A 7 60.20 27.55 -9.53
CA PHE A 7 59.13 26.56 -9.40
C PHE A 7 59.67 25.15 -9.66
N THR A 8 59.50 24.24 -8.70
CA THR A 8 59.87 22.83 -8.81
C THR A 8 58.70 22.00 -9.35
N GLY A 9 58.92 21.32 -10.47
CA GLY A 9 57.91 20.60 -11.25
C GLY A 9 57.47 19.25 -10.69
N THR A 10 56.68 19.23 -9.62
CA THR A 10 56.05 17.99 -9.10
C THR A 10 54.53 18.04 -8.99
N GLU A 11 53.91 19.23 -8.99
CA GLU A 11 52.47 19.38 -8.77
C GLU A 11 51.62 19.23 -10.05
N GLY A 12 52.22 19.52 -11.22
CA GLY A 12 51.56 19.36 -12.53
C GLY A 12 51.29 17.91 -12.94
N ARG A 13 52.15 16.95 -12.54
CA ARG A 13 52.02 15.52 -12.91
C ARG A 13 50.97 14.76 -12.09
N ARG A 14 50.69 15.17 -10.84
CA ARG A 14 49.66 14.51 -10.01
C ARG A 14 48.23 14.87 -10.44
N ARG A 15 47.99 16.11 -10.89
CA ARG A 15 46.67 16.53 -11.39
C ARG A 15 46.29 15.88 -12.72
N THR A 16 47.25 15.63 -13.62
CA THR A 16 46.98 14.90 -14.88
C THR A 16 46.70 13.42 -14.62
N ALA A 17 47.46 12.77 -13.73
CA ALA A 17 47.24 11.34 -13.42
C ALA A 17 45.86 11.05 -12.78
N LEU A 18 45.36 11.94 -11.89
CA LEU A 18 44.01 11.81 -11.33
C LEU A 18 42.90 12.05 -12.36
N PHE A 19 43.10 12.97 -13.32
CA PHE A 19 42.14 13.20 -14.41
C PHE A 19 42.05 12.02 -15.39
N PHE A 20 43.19 11.38 -15.70
CA PHE A 20 43.21 10.19 -16.56
C PHE A 20 42.62 8.96 -15.86
N ALA A 21 42.87 8.77 -14.55
CA ALA A 21 42.26 7.69 -13.78
C ALA A 21 40.73 7.84 -13.68
N GLY A 22 40.23 9.05 -13.36
CA GLY A 22 38.78 9.31 -13.29
C GLY A 22 38.06 9.13 -14.63
N SER A 23 38.72 9.53 -15.73
CA SER A 23 38.18 9.34 -17.08
C SER A 23 38.14 7.87 -17.49
N PHE A 24 39.12 7.06 -17.06
CA PHE A 24 39.15 5.62 -17.33
C PHE A 24 38.06 4.87 -16.56
N TYR A 25 37.82 5.21 -15.29
CA TYR A 25 36.72 4.64 -14.49
C TYR A 25 35.35 4.99 -15.06
N LEU A 26 35.16 6.22 -15.53
CA LEU A 26 33.91 6.62 -16.18
C LEU A 26 33.68 5.86 -17.50
N PHE A 27 34.75 5.65 -18.29
CA PHE A 27 34.67 4.88 -19.54
C PHE A 27 34.36 3.40 -19.29
N LEU A 28 34.95 2.81 -18.24
CA LEU A 28 34.68 1.44 -17.82
C LEU A 28 33.23 1.28 -17.32
N PHE A 29 32.75 2.24 -16.52
CA PHE A 29 31.38 2.26 -16.02
C PHE A 29 30.35 2.38 -17.15
N VAL A 30 30.58 3.24 -18.14
CA VAL A 30 29.72 3.36 -19.34
C VAL A 30 29.74 2.08 -20.18
N LYS A 31 30.88 1.39 -20.30
CA LYS A 31 30.94 0.09 -21.00
C LYS A 31 30.18 -1.00 -20.25
N ILE A 32 30.26 -1.04 -18.92
CA ILE A 32 29.50 -2.00 -18.09
C ILE A 32 28.00 -1.72 -18.21
N LEU A 33 27.57 -0.46 -18.18
CA LEU A 33 26.16 -0.08 -18.36
C LEU A 33 25.62 -0.43 -19.76
N ARG A 34 26.44 -0.28 -20.80
CA ARG A 34 26.07 -0.70 -22.17
C ARG A 34 25.99 -2.22 -22.29
N ALA A 35 26.91 -2.95 -21.67
CA ALA A 35 26.87 -4.42 -21.64
C ALA A 35 25.64 -4.93 -20.86
N TYR A 36 25.30 -4.28 -19.74
CA TYR A 36 24.11 -4.60 -18.93
C TYR A 36 22.81 -4.31 -19.69
N ARG A 37 22.72 -3.17 -20.41
CA ARG A 37 21.57 -2.89 -21.28
C ARG A 37 21.46 -3.87 -22.45
N ALA A 38 22.58 -4.27 -23.05
CA ALA A 38 22.60 -5.25 -24.14
C ALA A 38 22.24 -6.67 -23.66
N TYR A 39 22.58 -7.02 -22.42
CA TYR A 39 22.18 -8.28 -21.79
C TYR A 39 20.67 -8.30 -21.54
N ASN A 40 20.10 -7.27 -20.90
CA ASN A 40 18.66 -7.19 -20.63
C ASN A 40 17.79 -7.07 -21.89
N GLN A 41 18.32 -6.57 -23.01
CA GLN A 41 17.58 -6.55 -24.29
C GLN A 41 17.53 -7.90 -25.00
N ARG A 42 18.44 -8.84 -24.70
CA ARG A 42 18.41 -10.18 -25.31
C ARG A 42 17.38 -11.09 -24.65
N ASP A 43 17.20 -10.99 -23.33
CA ASP A 43 16.21 -11.81 -22.60
C ASP A 43 14.75 -11.38 -22.82
N VAL A 44 14.51 -10.16 -23.31
CA VAL A 44 13.14 -9.66 -23.59
C VAL A 44 12.61 -10.14 -24.95
N VAL A 45 13.48 -10.52 -25.89
CA VAL A 45 13.05 -10.93 -27.24
C VAL A 45 12.77 -12.44 -27.34
N GLU A 46 13.32 -13.27 -26.45
CA GLU A 46 13.17 -14.74 -26.53
C GLU A 46 11.97 -15.32 -25.76
N VAL A 47 11.24 -14.53 -24.97
CA VAL A 47 10.10 -15.02 -24.16
C VAL A 47 8.74 -14.91 -24.87
N ASP A 48 8.67 -14.27 -26.04
CA ASP A 48 7.40 -13.93 -26.71
C ASP A 48 6.93 -14.92 -27.80
N GLN A 49 7.59 -16.09 -27.95
CA GLN A 49 7.21 -17.07 -28.99
C GLN A 49 6.71 -18.45 -28.50
N GLN A 50 6.52 -18.65 -27.19
CA GLN A 50 6.03 -19.95 -26.67
C GLN A 50 4.97 -19.82 -25.58
N LYS A 51 3.77 -19.35 -25.94
CA LYS A 51 2.53 -19.66 -25.21
C LYS A 51 1.42 -20.06 -26.17
N GLN A 52 1.48 -21.30 -26.65
CA GLN A 52 0.30 -21.97 -27.19
C GLN A 52 -0.71 -22.20 -26.07
N VAL A 53 -1.93 -21.76 -26.34
CA VAL A 53 -3.11 -21.78 -25.49
C VAL A 53 -3.59 -23.22 -25.29
N ASN A 54 -3.45 -23.76 -24.08
CA ASN A 54 -4.21 -24.94 -23.65
C ASN A 54 -5.48 -24.47 -22.90
N ARG A 55 -6.60 -24.42 -23.62
CA ARG A 55 -7.95 -24.29 -23.03
C ARG A 55 -8.29 -25.56 -22.26
N VAL A 56 -8.34 -25.48 -20.93
CA VAL A 56 -8.97 -26.52 -20.11
C VAL A 56 -10.48 -26.27 -20.10
N ARG A 57 -11.26 -27.28 -20.51
CA ARG A 57 -12.74 -27.27 -20.51
C ARG A 57 -13.27 -27.27 -19.07
N GLY A 58 -14.34 -26.51 -18.85
CA GLY A 58 -14.95 -26.26 -17.55
C GLY A 58 -15.74 -27.44 -16.97
N ILE A 59 -16.01 -27.31 -15.67
CA ILE A 59 -17.06 -28.04 -14.97
C ILE A 59 -18.07 -26.98 -14.52
N ASP A 60 -19.24 -26.96 -15.15
CA ASP A 60 -20.38 -26.16 -14.73
C ASP A 60 -20.97 -26.78 -13.45
N LEU A 61 -20.92 -26.02 -12.36
CA LEU A 61 -21.71 -26.31 -11.15
C LEU A 61 -22.87 -25.30 -11.10
N PRO A 62 -24.13 -25.75 -10.90
CA PRO A 62 -25.28 -24.87 -10.90
C PRO A 62 -25.26 -23.93 -9.67
N PRO A 63 -25.70 -22.66 -9.80
CA PRO A 63 -25.69 -21.72 -8.69
C PRO A 63 -26.91 -21.97 -7.80
N HIS A 64 -26.71 -22.59 -6.64
CA HIS A 64 -27.68 -22.56 -5.56
C HIS A 64 -27.12 -21.90 -4.30
N ARG A 65 -26.79 -20.62 -4.41
CA ARG A 65 -27.04 -19.63 -3.35
C ARG A 65 -27.47 -18.33 -4.01
N LYS A 66 -28.69 -17.86 -3.73
CA LYS A 66 -29.04 -16.46 -3.98
C LYS A 66 -27.99 -15.58 -3.28
N PRO A 67 -27.52 -14.47 -3.90
CA PRO A 67 -26.66 -13.51 -3.21
C PRO A 67 -27.37 -13.12 -1.92
N ARG A 68 -26.75 -13.39 -0.75
CA ARG A 68 -27.34 -12.97 0.51
C ARG A 68 -27.19 -11.45 0.58
N HIS A 69 -28.25 -10.75 0.18
CA HIS A 69 -28.44 -9.33 0.42
C HIS A 69 -28.63 -9.10 1.92
N HIS A 70 -27.54 -9.01 2.66
CA HIS A 70 -27.55 -8.20 3.87
C HIS A 70 -26.30 -7.34 3.86
N PRO A 71 -26.41 -6.01 4.06
CA PRO A 71 -25.28 -5.29 4.65
C PRO A 71 -24.89 -6.11 5.88
N VAL A 72 -23.63 -6.52 5.91
CA VAL A 72 -22.98 -7.25 7.01
C VAL A 72 -23.64 -6.79 8.30
N ARG A 73 -24.27 -7.70 9.07
CA ARG A 73 -24.83 -7.34 10.38
C ARG A 73 -23.70 -6.59 11.10
N PRO A 74 -23.93 -5.39 11.67
CA PRO A 74 -22.85 -4.65 12.33
C PRO A 74 -22.05 -5.52 13.32
N ASP A 75 -22.74 -6.49 13.93
CA ASP A 75 -22.18 -7.53 14.80
C ASP A 75 -21.13 -8.42 14.12
N SER A 76 -21.24 -8.75 12.83
CA SER A 76 -20.31 -9.63 12.10
C SER A 76 -18.99 -8.97 11.73
N VAL A 77 -18.88 -7.63 11.76
CA VAL A 77 -17.58 -6.95 11.65
C VAL A 77 -16.70 -7.25 12.86
N PHE A 78 -17.30 -7.65 14.00
CA PHE A 78 -16.58 -7.93 15.25
C PHE A 78 -16.87 -9.30 15.89
N ARG A 79 -17.73 -10.15 15.33
CA ARG A 79 -17.90 -11.53 15.82
C ARG A 79 -16.68 -12.34 15.40
N GLY A 80 -15.81 -12.64 16.36
CA GLY A 80 -14.66 -13.51 16.14
C GLY A 80 -13.30 -12.90 16.44
N PHE A 81 -13.23 -11.79 17.19
CA PHE A 81 -11.98 -11.39 17.85
C PHE A 81 -11.57 -12.49 18.83
N GLN A 82 -10.82 -13.46 18.32
CA GLN A 82 -10.08 -14.37 19.16
C GLN A 82 -8.82 -13.62 19.58
N PHE A 83 -8.73 -13.36 20.88
CA PHE A 83 -7.49 -12.95 21.49
C PHE A 83 -6.57 -14.17 21.49
N GLU A 84 -5.61 -14.20 20.57
CA GLU A 84 -4.43 -15.02 20.80
C GLU A 84 -3.51 -14.21 21.71
N SER A 85 -3.64 -14.43 23.03
CA SER A 85 -2.72 -13.87 24.03
C SER A 85 -1.28 -14.37 23.85
N ASN A 86 -1.12 -15.42 23.05
CA ASN A 86 0.12 -16.16 22.89
C ASN A 86 0.52 -16.16 21.41
N LEU A 87 0.95 -15.02 20.89
CA LEU A 87 2.18 -15.08 20.11
C LEU A 87 3.19 -15.78 21.03
N THR A 88 3.36 -17.10 20.91
CA THR A 88 4.36 -17.85 21.68
C THR A 88 5.71 -17.33 21.21
N MET A 89 6.13 -16.23 21.83
CA MET A 89 7.43 -15.65 21.69
C MET A 89 8.41 -16.69 22.23
N SER A 90 9.42 -16.99 21.41
CA SER A 90 10.52 -17.90 21.75
C SER A 90 10.86 -17.81 23.23
N SER A 91 10.83 -18.97 23.92
CA SER A 91 11.12 -19.10 25.35
C SER A 91 12.56 -18.73 25.73
N ASP A 92 13.41 -18.45 24.74
CA ASP A 92 14.81 -18.11 24.95
C ASP A 92 15.11 -16.62 24.74
N ASN A 93 15.48 -15.98 25.86
CA ASN A 93 16.41 -14.86 26.02
C ASN A 93 15.98 -13.42 25.62
N LYS A 94 15.60 -12.65 26.66
CA LYS A 94 15.29 -11.21 26.72
C LYS A 94 14.11 -10.77 25.84
N PRO A 95 13.22 -9.90 26.33
CA PRO A 95 12.22 -9.28 25.46
C PRO A 95 12.98 -8.60 24.32
N TYR A 96 12.64 -8.96 23.09
CA TYR A 96 13.29 -8.52 21.86
C TYR A 96 13.44 -6.97 21.75
N CYS A 97 12.63 -6.23 22.52
CA CYS A 97 12.69 -4.80 22.73
C CYS A 97 13.97 -4.30 23.45
N GLU A 98 14.65 -5.20 24.14
CA GLU A 98 15.96 -5.02 24.78
C GLU A 98 17.09 -5.70 23.96
N SER A 99 16.76 -6.35 22.84
CA SER A 99 17.72 -6.96 21.92
C SER A 99 18.45 -5.90 21.11
N LYS A 100 19.74 -6.10 20.87
CA LYS A 100 20.52 -5.29 19.92
C LYS A 100 20.16 -5.59 18.46
N ASP A 101 19.57 -6.76 18.17
CA ASP A 101 19.17 -7.17 16.82
C ASP A 101 17.66 -7.04 16.66
N ARG A 102 17.21 -5.79 16.46
CA ARG A 102 15.79 -5.46 16.26
C ARG A 102 15.27 -5.89 14.88
N PHE A 103 16.10 -6.21 13.92
CA PHE A 103 15.59 -6.53 12.59
C PHE A 103 15.90 -7.95 12.19
N ARG A 104 15.94 -8.85 13.19
CA ARG A 104 16.36 -10.26 13.14
C ARG A 104 16.07 -10.91 11.79
N ARG A 105 17.00 -11.77 11.36
CA ARG A 105 16.80 -12.56 10.15
C ARG A 105 15.53 -13.42 10.26
N LEU A 106 14.76 -13.47 9.18
CA LEU A 106 13.60 -14.35 9.06
C LEU A 106 14.03 -15.72 8.52
N PRO A 107 13.41 -16.82 8.97
CA PRO A 107 13.69 -18.17 8.49
C PRO A 107 13.02 -18.42 7.12
N LEU A 108 13.38 -17.63 6.11
CA LEU A 108 12.78 -17.71 4.76
C LEU A 108 13.22 -18.98 4.02
N LYS A 109 12.26 -19.68 3.39
CA LYS A 109 12.54 -20.82 2.49
C LYS A 109 13.36 -20.39 1.27
N LEU A 110 14.10 -21.28 0.62
CA LEU A 110 15.09 -20.96 -0.44
C LEU A 110 14.59 -19.98 -1.54
N ASN A 111 13.30 -20.01 -1.91
CA ASN A 111 12.72 -19.13 -2.94
C ASN A 111 11.66 -18.14 -2.40
N GLN A 112 11.56 -17.99 -1.09
CA GLN A 112 10.61 -17.10 -0.44
C GLN A 112 11.26 -15.74 -0.18
N ARG A 113 10.60 -14.67 -0.62
CA ARG A 113 11.04 -13.29 -0.43
C ARG A 113 10.10 -12.53 0.48
N VAL A 114 10.63 -11.50 1.14
CA VAL A 114 9.83 -10.44 1.74
C VAL A 114 10.23 -9.17 1.00
N VAL A 115 9.26 -8.54 0.35
CA VAL A 115 9.49 -7.31 -0.42
C VAL A 115 9.01 -6.12 0.39
N TYR A 116 9.85 -5.10 0.51
CA TYR A 116 9.50 -3.83 1.13
C TYR A 116 9.14 -2.80 0.06
N LEU A 117 7.95 -2.22 0.17
CA LEU A 117 7.39 -1.27 -0.79
C LEU A 117 7.07 0.04 -0.08
N SER A 118 7.50 1.14 -0.67
CA SER A 118 7.14 2.49 -0.22
C SER A 118 7.04 3.46 -1.38
N GLY A 119 6.37 4.59 -1.17
CA GLY A 119 6.32 5.64 -2.17
C GLY A 119 5.94 6.99 -1.59
N LYS A 120 6.31 8.04 -2.31
CA LYS A 120 5.92 9.42 -2.02
C LYS A 120 5.86 10.24 -3.30
N MET A 121 4.66 10.60 -3.73
CA MET A 121 4.43 11.38 -4.94
C MET A 121 4.13 12.83 -4.62
N GLY A 122 4.52 13.73 -5.54
CA GLY A 122 4.25 15.16 -5.40
C GLY A 122 4.45 15.91 -6.70
N HIS A 123 4.17 17.21 -6.65
CA HIS A 123 4.40 18.10 -7.77
C HIS A 123 5.88 18.07 -8.20
N ASN A 124 6.13 18.04 -9.51
CA ASN A 124 7.47 17.97 -10.11
C ASN A 124 8.38 16.84 -9.60
N ASN A 125 7.83 15.77 -9.01
CA ASN A 125 8.61 14.62 -8.53
C ASN A 125 9.73 15.00 -7.55
N GLY A 126 9.55 16.06 -6.75
CA GLY A 126 10.57 16.64 -5.90
C GLY A 126 11.05 15.80 -4.71
N PHE A 127 10.60 14.54 -4.59
CA PHE A 127 10.88 13.65 -3.46
C PHE A 127 11.92 12.56 -3.77
N GLN A 128 12.63 12.66 -4.91
CA GLN A 128 13.60 11.65 -5.32
C GLN A 128 14.68 11.42 -4.24
N THR A 129 15.28 12.49 -3.72
CA THR A 129 16.36 12.41 -2.72
C THR A 129 15.84 11.81 -1.42
N GLU A 130 14.67 12.24 -0.95
CA GLU A 130 14.01 11.70 0.24
C GLU A 130 13.78 10.20 0.10
N ILE A 131 13.21 9.78 -1.02
CA ILE A 131 12.88 8.38 -1.33
C ILE A 131 14.14 7.52 -1.41
N GLN A 132 15.20 8.00 -2.07
CA GLN A 132 16.49 7.31 -2.13
C GLN A 132 17.14 7.16 -0.74
N ASN A 133 17.11 8.20 0.09
CA ASN A 133 17.61 8.13 1.46
C ASN A 133 16.86 7.08 2.29
N ARG A 134 15.55 6.97 2.07
CA ARG A 134 14.72 5.98 2.76
C ARG A 134 14.94 4.56 2.27
N GLU A 135 15.24 4.38 0.99
CA GLU A 135 15.63 3.09 0.44
C GLU A 135 16.94 2.61 1.07
N ILE A 136 17.95 3.47 1.15
CA ILE A 136 19.21 3.16 1.84
C ILE A 136 18.95 2.78 3.29
N GLU A 137 18.16 3.59 4.01
CA GLU A 137 17.82 3.32 5.40
C GLU A 137 17.08 1.99 5.59
N ALA A 138 16.18 1.63 4.67
CA ALA A 138 15.45 0.36 4.67
C ALA A 138 16.41 -0.82 4.47
N ILE A 139 17.30 -0.75 3.49
CA ILE A 139 18.28 -1.80 3.19
C ILE A 139 19.25 -2.00 4.37
N GLU A 140 19.68 -0.92 5.01
CA GLU A 140 20.58 -0.98 6.16
C GLU A 140 19.91 -1.57 7.40
N LYS A 141 18.62 -1.26 7.62
CA LYS A 141 17.92 -1.66 8.84
C LYS A 141 17.20 -2.99 8.72
N LEU A 142 16.57 -3.31 7.60
CA LEU A 142 15.70 -4.48 7.46
C LEU A 142 16.50 -5.74 7.09
N HIS A 143 17.13 -6.38 8.08
CA HIS A 143 18.03 -7.52 7.85
C HIS A 143 17.33 -8.80 7.35
N TRP A 144 15.99 -8.77 7.21
CA TRP A 144 15.23 -9.83 6.57
C TRP A 144 15.13 -9.70 5.05
N LEU A 145 15.52 -8.56 4.47
CA LEU A 145 15.72 -8.41 3.03
C LEU A 145 16.90 -9.27 2.59
N ARG A 146 16.79 -9.97 1.46
CA ARG A 146 17.91 -10.78 0.95
C ARG A 146 18.87 -9.93 0.13
N ASN A 147 18.35 -8.95 -0.59
CA ASN A 147 19.13 -8.02 -1.40
C ASN A 147 18.30 -6.77 -1.73
N ALA A 148 18.94 -5.76 -2.35
CA ALA A 148 18.30 -4.51 -2.72
C ALA A 148 17.17 -4.63 -3.76
N SER A 149 17.04 -5.75 -4.49
CA SER A 149 15.87 -5.94 -5.37
C SER A 149 14.60 -6.36 -4.64
N ASP A 150 14.71 -6.69 -3.35
CA ASP A 150 13.56 -6.88 -2.47
C ASP A 150 12.99 -5.55 -1.96
N THR A 151 13.51 -4.40 -2.41
CA THR A 151 12.94 -3.08 -2.15
C THR A 151 12.36 -2.46 -3.41
N ILE A 152 11.18 -1.83 -3.28
CA ILE A 152 10.51 -1.09 -4.33
C ILE A 152 10.17 0.30 -3.78
N PHE A 153 10.69 1.34 -4.42
CA PHE A 153 10.49 2.72 -4.01
C PHE A 153 10.05 3.58 -5.19
N LEU A 154 8.94 4.30 -5.03
CA LEU A 154 8.37 5.11 -6.11
C LEU A 154 8.19 6.57 -5.67
N TYR A 155 8.73 7.50 -6.46
CA TYR A 155 8.63 8.94 -6.20
C TYR A 155 7.98 9.74 -7.35
N GLU A 156 7.65 9.06 -8.44
CA GLU A 156 6.96 9.64 -9.59
C GLU A 156 5.70 8.83 -9.91
N VAL A 157 4.66 9.51 -10.41
CA VAL A 157 3.53 8.81 -11.03
C VAL A 157 4.04 8.14 -12.32
N PRO A 158 3.91 6.81 -12.51
CA PRO A 158 4.29 6.14 -13.75
C PRO A 158 3.52 6.68 -14.95
N GLU A 159 4.13 6.72 -16.13
CA GLU A 159 3.53 7.30 -17.34
C GLU A 159 2.16 6.69 -17.69
N HIS A 160 2.04 5.37 -17.58
CA HIS A 160 0.79 4.68 -17.85
C HIS A 160 -0.32 5.02 -16.84
N TRP A 161 -0.01 5.41 -15.60
CA TRP A 161 -1.00 5.95 -14.66
C TRP A 161 -1.35 7.41 -14.97
N ARG A 162 -0.38 8.22 -15.43
CA ARG A 162 -0.68 9.60 -15.87
C ARG A 162 -1.66 9.63 -17.04
N ASN A 163 -1.59 8.63 -17.90
CA ASN A 163 -2.44 8.49 -19.09
C ASN A 163 -3.68 7.61 -18.86
N HIS A 164 -3.87 7.06 -17.66
CA HIS A 164 -5.07 6.30 -17.31
C HIS A 164 -6.22 7.27 -17.10
N GLU A 165 -7.27 7.19 -17.92
CA GLU A 165 -8.36 8.17 -17.94
C GLU A 165 -9.01 8.38 -16.55
N PRO A 166 -9.26 7.33 -15.72
CA PRO A 166 -9.72 7.52 -14.33
C PRO A 166 -8.83 8.41 -13.46
N TYR A 167 -7.52 8.47 -13.71
CA TYR A 167 -6.57 9.27 -12.93
C TYR A 167 -6.31 10.67 -13.47
N LYS A 168 -6.93 11.05 -14.59
CA LYS A 168 -6.76 12.36 -15.21
C LYS A 168 -7.09 13.54 -14.30
N GLN A 169 -8.14 13.42 -13.47
CA GLN A 169 -8.46 14.44 -12.47
C GLN A 169 -7.55 14.35 -11.23
N HIS A 170 -7.18 13.14 -10.83
CA HIS A 170 -6.31 12.89 -9.68
C HIS A 170 -4.94 13.54 -9.84
N THR A 171 -4.38 13.48 -11.06
CA THR A 171 -3.05 13.96 -11.42
C THR A 171 -2.95 15.47 -11.70
N GLN A 172 -4.01 16.25 -11.51
CA GLN A 172 -3.95 17.71 -11.76
C GLN A 172 -2.90 18.42 -10.90
N PHE A 173 -2.55 17.88 -9.72
CA PHE A 173 -1.45 18.39 -8.92
C PHE A 173 -0.09 18.39 -9.63
N LEU A 174 0.11 17.54 -10.65
CA LEU A 174 1.34 17.53 -11.46
C LEU A 174 1.45 18.80 -12.31
N LYS A 175 0.32 19.43 -12.66
CA LYS A 175 0.28 20.66 -13.46
C LYS A 175 0.23 21.91 -12.57
N ASP A 176 -0.48 21.82 -11.45
CA ASP A 176 -0.65 22.92 -10.50
C ASP A 176 -0.52 22.40 -9.05
N PRO A 177 0.53 22.76 -8.31
CA PRO A 177 0.72 22.31 -6.94
C PRO A 177 -0.34 22.83 -5.96
N THR A 178 -1.12 23.85 -6.33
CA THR A 178 -2.18 24.43 -5.50
C THR A 178 -3.53 23.74 -5.68
N HIS A 179 -3.65 22.85 -6.67
CA HIS A 179 -4.86 22.06 -6.89
C HIS A 179 -5.24 21.28 -5.62
N ALA A 180 -6.53 21.13 -5.34
CA ALA A 180 -7.02 20.48 -4.12
C ALA A 180 -6.49 19.05 -3.93
N SER A 181 -6.25 18.33 -5.05
CA SER A 181 -5.66 17.00 -5.04
C SER A 181 -4.16 16.96 -4.76
N SER A 182 -3.48 18.08 -4.51
CA SER A 182 -2.05 18.10 -4.21
C SER A 182 -1.69 17.37 -2.91
N THR A 183 -2.61 17.35 -1.95
CA THR A 183 -2.49 16.58 -0.71
C THR A 183 -2.19 15.12 -1.02
N GLY A 184 -1.09 14.59 -0.47
CA GLY A 184 -0.69 13.20 -0.68
C GLY A 184 -0.35 12.83 -2.13
N GLY A 185 -0.12 13.80 -3.02
CA GLY A 185 0.15 13.56 -4.44
C GLY A 185 -1.04 12.95 -5.18
N GLY A 186 -2.24 13.47 -4.96
CA GLY A 186 -3.50 12.98 -5.53
C GLY A 186 -4.39 12.25 -4.51
N TRP A 187 -4.39 12.69 -3.25
CA TRP A 187 -5.05 12.01 -2.13
C TRP A 187 -4.68 10.53 -2.02
N TRP A 188 -3.41 10.21 -2.30
CA TRP A 188 -2.87 8.84 -2.27
C TRP A 188 -3.57 7.85 -3.23
N PHE A 189 -4.26 8.31 -4.30
CA PHE A 189 -4.86 7.42 -5.31
C PHE A 189 -3.88 6.41 -5.92
N TRP A 190 -2.58 6.77 -5.93
CA TRP A 190 -1.50 5.97 -6.48
C TRP A 190 -1.07 4.81 -5.57
N LYS A 191 -1.48 4.80 -4.29
CA LYS A 191 -1.07 3.79 -3.32
C LYS A 191 -1.66 2.41 -3.65
N PRO A 192 -2.98 2.23 -3.86
CA PRO A 192 -3.53 0.94 -4.23
C PRO A 192 -2.97 0.33 -5.52
N PRO A 193 -2.85 1.05 -6.66
CA PRO A 193 -2.27 0.47 -7.86
C PRO A 193 -0.79 0.13 -7.68
N LEU A 194 -0.03 0.90 -6.89
CA LEU A 194 1.36 0.56 -6.55
C LEU A 194 1.47 -0.77 -5.79
N ILE A 195 0.63 -0.94 -4.77
CA ILE A 195 0.55 -2.18 -3.99
C ILE A 195 0.12 -3.34 -4.90
N LEU A 196 -0.87 -3.11 -5.77
CA LEU A 196 -1.39 -4.12 -6.69
C LEU A 196 -0.33 -4.61 -7.67
N ASP A 197 0.41 -3.70 -8.29
CA ASP A 197 1.46 -4.03 -9.25
C ASP A 197 2.58 -4.84 -8.59
N ALA A 198 2.94 -4.52 -7.34
CA ALA A 198 3.88 -5.31 -6.57
C ALA A 198 3.32 -6.71 -6.27
N LEU A 199 2.09 -6.80 -5.75
CA LEU A 199 1.44 -8.09 -5.42
C LEU A 199 1.35 -9.04 -6.63
N LYS A 200 1.03 -8.52 -7.82
CA LYS A 200 0.90 -9.31 -9.05
C LYS A 200 2.22 -9.92 -9.55
N GLN A 201 3.37 -9.40 -9.09
CA GLN A 201 4.70 -9.89 -9.44
C GLN A 201 5.27 -10.88 -8.42
N LEU A 202 4.61 -11.04 -7.27
CA LEU A 202 5.07 -11.89 -6.17
C LEU A 202 4.59 -13.33 -6.31
N SER A 203 5.41 -14.26 -5.80
CA SER A 203 5.03 -15.66 -5.70
C SER A 203 4.09 -15.88 -4.52
N PRO A 204 3.20 -16.88 -4.52
CA PRO A 204 2.23 -17.12 -3.43
C PRO A 204 2.83 -17.31 -2.03
N ASN A 205 4.12 -17.64 -1.94
CA ASN A 205 4.85 -17.79 -0.69
C ASN A 205 5.56 -16.51 -0.24
N ASP A 206 5.68 -15.50 -1.09
CA ASP A 206 6.32 -14.23 -0.74
C ASP A 206 5.44 -13.43 0.23
N VAL A 207 5.99 -12.36 0.79
CA VAL A 207 5.26 -11.37 1.61
C VAL A 207 5.58 -9.98 1.08
N LEU A 208 4.57 -9.12 0.99
CA LEU A 208 4.73 -7.70 0.68
C LEU A 208 4.53 -6.89 1.96
N VAL A 209 5.51 -6.08 2.34
CA VAL A 209 5.38 -5.05 3.36
C VAL A 209 5.23 -3.72 2.66
N TYR A 210 4.09 -3.06 2.78
CA TYR A 210 3.91 -1.67 2.40
C TYR A 210 4.07 -0.76 3.62
N SER A 211 4.73 0.37 3.45
CA SER A 211 4.75 1.45 4.44
C SER A 211 4.77 2.81 3.75
N ASP A 212 3.94 3.74 4.21
CA ASP A 212 4.04 5.15 3.87
C ASP A 212 5.46 5.64 4.17
N TYR A 213 5.96 6.55 3.34
CA TYR A 213 7.34 7.03 3.42
C TYR A 213 7.69 7.65 4.78
N ASP A 214 6.74 8.39 5.35
CA ASP A 214 6.88 9.16 6.59
C ASP A 214 6.67 8.32 7.86
N GLN A 215 6.35 7.03 7.72
CA GLN A 215 6.32 6.05 8.81
C GLN A 215 7.74 5.69 9.25
N THR A 216 8.42 6.65 9.85
CA THR A 216 9.83 6.59 10.25
C THR A 216 10.07 5.82 11.54
N THR A 217 9.00 5.49 12.27
CA THR A 217 9.04 4.57 13.41
C THR A 217 9.26 3.16 12.89
N TRP A 218 10.52 2.83 12.57
CA TRP A 218 10.90 1.48 12.14
C TRP A 218 10.45 0.48 13.19
N TRP A 219 9.36 -0.22 12.89
CA TRP A 219 8.70 -1.14 13.78
C TRP A 219 9.66 -2.27 14.09
N PRO A 220 10.25 -2.30 15.28
CA PRO A 220 11.12 -3.42 15.65
C PRO A 220 10.31 -4.73 15.50
N ALA A 221 9.04 -4.69 15.90
CA ALA A 221 8.09 -5.79 15.79
C ALA A 221 7.74 -6.25 14.36
N LEU A 222 8.15 -5.53 13.29
CA LEU A 222 7.76 -5.88 11.93
C LEU A 222 8.19 -7.29 11.53
N ALA A 223 9.41 -7.68 11.92
CA ALA A 223 9.90 -9.04 11.69
C ALA A 223 9.00 -10.09 12.37
N ASP A 224 8.49 -9.82 13.57
CA ASP A 224 7.60 -10.74 14.27
C ASP A 224 6.22 -10.83 13.63
N PHE A 225 5.68 -9.72 13.15
CA PHE A 225 4.42 -9.73 12.41
C PHE A 225 4.55 -10.48 11.08
N ILE A 226 5.68 -10.30 10.37
CA ILE A 226 5.98 -11.06 9.16
C ILE A 226 6.13 -12.55 9.50
N ASP A 227 6.91 -12.91 10.52
CA ASP A 227 7.11 -14.30 10.96
C ASP A 227 5.78 -14.97 11.36
N HIS A 228 4.87 -14.23 12.00
CA HIS A 228 3.53 -14.71 12.31
C HIS A 228 2.72 -15.00 11.05
N ILE A 229 2.71 -14.10 10.05
CA ILE A 229 2.09 -14.39 8.75
C ILE A 229 2.73 -15.61 8.12
N LEU A 230 4.06 -15.73 8.13
CA LEU A 230 4.77 -16.86 7.52
C LEU A 230 4.39 -18.22 8.15
N LYS A 231 4.16 -18.25 9.47
CA LYS A 231 3.78 -19.45 10.23
C LYS A 231 2.29 -19.81 10.08
N ASN A 232 1.44 -18.85 9.77
CA ASN A 232 -0.02 -18.99 9.71
C ASN A 232 -0.51 -18.79 8.26
N PRO A 233 -0.56 -19.85 7.43
CA PRO A 233 -0.84 -19.76 6.00
C PRO A 233 -2.24 -19.25 5.65
N GLU A 234 -3.18 -19.28 6.59
CA GLU A 234 -4.53 -18.76 6.46
C GLU A 234 -4.64 -17.24 6.61
N ILE A 235 -3.62 -16.58 7.15
CA ILE A 235 -3.58 -15.11 7.29
C ILE A 235 -3.21 -14.50 5.94
N ASP A 236 -4.07 -13.58 5.48
CA ASP A 236 -3.92 -12.88 4.21
C ASP A 236 -3.24 -11.52 4.39
N TRP A 237 -3.54 -10.82 5.48
CA TRP A 237 -3.21 -9.40 5.64
C TRP A 237 -3.00 -9.03 7.11
N ALA A 238 -2.06 -8.12 7.39
CA ALA A 238 -1.94 -7.46 8.69
C ALA A 238 -1.85 -5.94 8.55
N LEU A 239 -2.52 -5.22 9.44
CA LEU A 239 -2.49 -3.76 9.49
C LEU A 239 -2.90 -3.18 10.86
N PRO A 240 -2.61 -1.90 11.13
CA PRO A 240 -2.99 -1.21 12.36
C PRO A 240 -4.47 -0.88 12.42
N ARG A 241 -5.00 -0.77 13.64
CA ARG A 241 -6.24 -0.04 13.90
C ARG A 241 -5.98 1.33 14.51
N TRP A 242 -6.57 2.38 13.95
CA TRP A 242 -6.55 3.72 14.48
C TRP A 242 -7.61 3.89 15.57
N GLN A 243 -7.20 3.73 16.84
CA GLN A 243 -8.13 3.77 17.98
C GLN A 243 -8.84 5.14 18.16
N GLY A 244 -8.30 6.22 17.60
CA GLY A 244 -8.83 7.58 17.76
C GLY A 244 -9.76 8.05 16.64
N GLY A 245 -9.82 7.34 15.52
CA GLY A 245 -10.57 7.78 14.34
C GLY A 245 -11.65 6.81 13.93
N THR A 246 -12.90 7.19 14.15
CA THR A 246 -14.08 6.44 13.71
C THR A 246 -14.56 6.90 12.34
N GLU A 247 -15.32 6.06 11.64
CA GLU A 247 -15.93 6.45 10.36
C GLU A 247 -16.78 7.72 10.50
N ARG A 248 -17.53 7.86 11.60
CA ARG A 248 -18.37 9.04 11.91
C ARG A 248 -17.58 10.35 11.81
N ARG A 249 -16.33 10.33 12.27
CA ARG A 249 -15.49 11.53 12.36
C ARG A 249 -14.62 11.72 11.11
N TYR A 250 -14.32 10.64 10.39
CA TYR A 250 -13.23 10.62 9.43
C TYR A 250 -13.60 10.14 8.02
N THR A 251 -14.89 10.00 7.74
CA THR A 251 -15.42 9.59 6.44
C THR A 251 -16.60 10.46 6.04
N LYS A 252 -16.59 10.97 4.79
CA LYS A 252 -17.71 11.75 4.27
C LYS A 252 -18.97 10.88 4.25
N GLN A 253 -20.11 11.48 4.60
CA GLN A 253 -21.36 10.77 4.74
C GLN A 253 -21.85 10.20 3.41
N ASP A 254 -21.69 10.94 2.32
CA ASP A 254 -22.02 10.48 0.98
C ASP A 254 -21.18 9.26 0.54
N VAL A 255 -19.88 9.27 0.84
CA VAL A 255 -18.97 8.13 0.61
C VAL A 255 -19.38 6.95 1.46
N PHE A 256 -19.71 7.16 2.74
CA PHE A 256 -20.23 6.09 3.58
C PHE A 256 -21.48 5.45 2.95
N GLU A 257 -22.43 6.26 2.49
CA GLU A 257 -23.68 5.77 1.90
C GLU A 257 -23.49 5.09 0.54
N ALA A 258 -22.60 5.61 -0.29
CA ALA A 258 -22.26 5.01 -1.59
C ALA A 258 -21.74 3.57 -1.43
N TYR A 259 -20.94 3.31 -0.39
CA TYR A 259 -20.30 2.00 -0.17
C TYR A 259 -21.13 1.10 0.74
N CYS A 260 -21.67 1.61 1.84
CA CYS A 260 -22.32 0.81 2.89
C CYS A 260 -23.85 0.94 2.90
N GLY A 261 -24.40 1.96 2.23
CA GLY A 261 -25.81 2.35 2.33
C GLY A 261 -26.11 3.20 3.55
N LYS A 262 -27.39 3.29 3.88
CA LYS A 262 -27.86 4.11 5.00
C LYS A 262 -27.02 3.86 6.25
N PRO A 263 -26.50 4.92 6.88
CA PRO A 263 -25.66 4.80 8.05
C PRO A 263 -26.39 4.08 9.19
N THR A 264 -25.64 3.26 9.92
CA THR A 264 -26.04 2.78 11.24
C THR A 264 -25.02 3.31 12.23
N SER A 265 -25.48 3.74 13.41
CA SER A 265 -24.56 4.22 14.46
C SER A 265 -23.48 3.20 14.77
N ILE A 266 -23.86 1.91 14.82
CA ILE A 266 -22.92 0.82 15.11
C ILE A 266 -21.75 0.81 14.13
N LEU A 267 -21.98 0.96 12.82
CA LEU A 267 -20.90 0.94 11.83
C LEU A 267 -20.14 2.28 11.78
N GLN A 268 -20.84 3.41 11.91
CA GLN A 268 -20.21 4.74 11.95
C GLN A 268 -19.28 4.91 13.16
N ASP A 269 -19.60 4.30 14.30
CA ASP A 269 -18.80 4.38 15.52
C ASP A 269 -17.60 3.41 15.53
N THR A 270 -17.41 2.63 14.46
CA THR A 270 -16.27 1.72 14.36
C THR A 270 -14.97 2.48 14.11
N PRO A 271 -13.85 2.09 14.76
CA PRO A 271 -12.52 2.65 14.45
C PRO A 271 -12.08 2.30 13.03
N GLN A 272 -11.31 3.17 12.40
CA GLN A 272 -10.69 2.94 11.10
C GLN A 272 -9.43 2.07 11.23
N TRP A 273 -9.18 1.25 10.22
CA TRP A 273 -7.90 0.65 9.92
C TRP A 273 -6.98 1.69 9.30
N GLU A 274 -5.68 1.68 9.62
CA GLU A 274 -4.72 2.61 9.02
C GLU A 274 -4.28 2.12 7.64
N ALA A 275 -4.20 3.05 6.68
CA ALA A 275 -3.73 2.78 5.31
C ALA A 275 -2.21 3.00 5.13
N GLY A 276 -1.49 3.29 6.21
CA GLY A 276 -0.08 3.70 6.16
C GLY A 276 0.92 2.56 6.33
N ILE A 277 0.49 1.37 6.75
CA ILE A 277 1.36 0.19 6.84
C ILE A 277 0.53 -1.09 6.67
N HIS A 278 1.02 -1.98 5.81
CA HIS A 278 0.35 -3.24 5.52
C HIS A 278 1.38 -4.36 5.35
N ILE A 279 1.01 -5.56 5.78
CA ILE A 279 1.78 -6.77 5.49
C ILE A 279 0.83 -7.74 4.79
N PHE A 280 1.08 -8.00 3.52
CA PHE A 280 0.23 -8.82 2.67
C PHE A 280 0.90 -10.14 2.31
N ARG A 281 0.12 -11.22 2.35
CA ARG A 281 0.39 -12.42 1.57
C ARG A 281 -0.25 -12.24 0.19
N PRO A 282 0.44 -12.53 -0.94
CA PRO A 282 -0.07 -12.33 -2.30
C PRO A 282 -1.07 -13.44 -2.69
N THR A 283 -2.16 -13.57 -1.93
CA THR A 283 -3.26 -14.48 -2.24
C THR A 283 -4.21 -13.83 -3.25
N ARG A 284 -4.99 -14.66 -3.94
CA ARG A 284 -6.04 -14.15 -4.85
C ARG A 284 -7.05 -13.25 -4.12
N ARG A 285 -7.31 -13.51 -2.83
CA ARG A 285 -8.22 -12.70 -2.00
C ARG A 285 -7.67 -11.31 -1.78
N VAL A 286 -6.39 -11.20 -1.42
CA VAL A 286 -5.71 -9.91 -1.26
C VAL A 286 -5.68 -9.15 -2.58
N ILE A 287 -5.32 -9.82 -3.67
CA ILE A 287 -5.28 -9.19 -5.00
C ILE A 287 -6.67 -8.64 -5.37
N GLN A 288 -7.74 -9.43 -5.20
CA GLN A 288 -9.11 -8.98 -5.48
C GLN A 288 -9.52 -7.79 -4.58
N PHE A 289 -9.13 -7.80 -3.30
CA PHE A 289 -9.39 -6.69 -2.39
C PHE A 289 -8.68 -5.40 -2.85
N VAL A 290 -7.38 -5.47 -3.16
CA VAL A 290 -6.59 -4.31 -3.59
C VAL A 290 -7.05 -3.81 -4.96
N GLU A 291 -7.52 -4.68 -5.85
CA GLU A 291 -8.18 -4.26 -7.10
C GLU A 291 -9.43 -3.42 -6.85
N GLU A 292 -10.28 -3.82 -5.89
CA GLU A 292 -11.45 -3.01 -5.54
C GLU A 292 -11.08 -1.73 -4.80
N TRP A 293 -10.02 -1.74 -4.00
CA TRP A 293 -9.49 -0.52 -3.38
C TRP A 293 -8.97 0.46 -4.45
N GLN A 294 -8.25 -0.02 -5.46
CA GLN A 294 -7.85 0.78 -6.62
C GLN A 294 -9.09 1.38 -7.32
N ARG A 295 -10.08 0.55 -7.66
CA ARG A 295 -11.33 1.02 -8.28
C ARG A 295 -12.07 2.05 -7.42
N ALA A 296 -11.97 1.94 -6.10
CA ALA A 296 -12.53 2.92 -5.19
C ALA A 296 -11.77 4.25 -5.26
N THR A 297 -10.44 4.22 -5.34
CA THR A 297 -9.62 5.43 -5.48
C THR A 297 -9.62 6.03 -6.89
N GLU A 298 -10.12 5.31 -7.90
CA GLU A 298 -10.41 5.83 -9.24
C GLU A 298 -11.65 6.75 -9.25
N ASP A 299 -12.51 6.65 -8.24
CA ASP A 299 -13.70 7.47 -8.08
C ASP A 299 -13.33 8.82 -7.43
N TYR A 300 -13.24 9.85 -8.26
CA TYR A 300 -12.79 11.19 -7.85
C TYR A 300 -13.69 11.81 -6.78
N GLU A 301 -15.02 11.64 -6.89
CA GLU A 301 -15.95 12.17 -5.89
C GLU A 301 -15.77 11.46 -4.55
N ALA A 302 -15.47 10.17 -4.59
CA ALA A 302 -15.31 9.36 -3.40
C ALA A 302 -14.00 9.64 -2.64
N ILE A 303 -12.90 9.93 -3.34
CA ILE A 303 -11.59 10.15 -2.71
C ILE A 303 -11.32 11.61 -2.33
N SER A 304 -12.00 12.55 -2.99
CA SER A 304 -11.73 13.98 -2.85
C SER A 304 -12.24 14.59 -1.54
N ASP A 305 -11.71 15.77 -1.23
CA ASP A 305 -12.17 16.62 -0.13
C ASP A 305 -13.35 17.53 -0.54
N THR A 306 -14.06 17.24 -1.64
CA THR A 306 -15.29 17.95 -2.01
C THR A 306 -16.35 17.83 -0.91
N GLU A 307 -17.22 18.83 -0.82
CA GLU A 307 -18.32 18.81 0.13
C GLU A 307 -19.20 17.58 -0.09
N SER A 308 -19.61 16.95 1.01
CA SER A 308 -20.44 15.74 0.96
C SER A 308 -21.82 16.07 0.42
N LEU A 309 -22.32 15.29 -0.53
CA LEU A 309 -23.67 15.43 -1.11
C LEU A 309 -24.78 15.15 -0.09
N VAL A 310 -24.43 14.49 1.01
CA VAL A 310 -25.29 14.23 2.17
C VAL A 310 -24.68 14.95 3.38
N PRO A 311 -25.47 15.64 4.22
CA PRO A 311 -24.93 16.31 5.41
C PRO A 311 -24.07 15.36 6.24
N ASN A 312 -22.83 15.78 6.50
CA ASN A 312 -21.94 15.04 7.38
C ASN A 312 -22.49 15.02 8.81
N GLU A 313 -22.05 14.02 9.57
CA GLU A 313 -22.32 13.93 10.99
C GLU A 313 -21.80 15.18 11.73
N PRO A 314 -22.49 15.69 12.77
CA PRO A 314 -22.04 16.89 13.49
C PRO A 314 -20.62 16.79 14.07
N SER A 315 -20.13 15.56 14.31
CA SER A 315 -18.78 15.29 14.80
C SER A 315 -17.74 15.07 13.70
N PHE A 316 -18.10 15.21 12.43
CA PHE A 316 -17.20 15.05 11.29
C PHE A 316 -16.04 16.06 11.39
N VAL A 317 -14.83 15.56 11.14
CA VAL A 317 -13.57 16.32 11.26
C VAL A 317 -12.97 16.54 9.88
N GLU A 318 -12.67 15.47 9.17
CA GLU A 318 -12.12 15.51 7.81
C GLU A 318 -12.35 14.17 7.10
N HIS A 319 -12.16 14.13 5.79
CA HIS A 319 -12.14 12.87 5.06
C HIS A 319 -10.74 12.24 5.08
N ARG A 320 -10.64 10.93 5.33
CA ARG A 320 -9.36 10.20 5.26
C ARG A 320 -9.12 9.50 3.91
N ARG A 321 -9.81 9.93 2.85
CA ARG A 321 -9.53 9.59 1.44
C ARG A 321 -9.31 8.09 1.20
N ASP A 322 -8.15 7.66 0.71
CA ASP A 322 -7.80 6.27 0.45
C ASP A 322 -8.04 5.36 1.66
N GLN A 323 -7.77 5.83 2.88
CA GLN A 323 -8.03 5.10 4.12
C GLN A 323 -9.52 4.89 4.37
N SER A 324 -10.36 5.90 4.14
CA SER A 324 -11.82 5.74 4.27
C SER A 324 -12.34 4.72 3.26
N LEU A 325 -11.86 4.79 2.02
CA LEU A 325 -12.26 3.85 0.97
C LEU A 325 -11.83 2.41 1.29
N LEU A 326 -10.60 2.21 1.76
CA LEU A 326 -10.11 0.93 2.27
C LEU A 326 -11.05 0.37 3.35
N ASN A 327 -11.42 1.22 4.30
CA ASN A 327 -12.22 0.83 5.45
C ASN A 327 -13.64 0.42 5.07
N LEU A 328 -14.34 1.23 4.27
CA LEU A 328 -15.70 0.94 3.84
C LEU A 328 -15.74 -0.29 2.95
N MET A 329 -14.77 -0.43 2.04
CA MET A 329 -14.61 -1.64 1.23
C MET A 329 -14.43 -2.88 2.10
N HIS A 330 -13.50 -2.81 3.07
CA HIS A 330 -13.24 -3.90 3.99
C HIS A 330 -14.49 -4.26 4.80
N LYS A 331 -15.09 -3.30 5.50
CA LYS A 331 -16.19 -3.53 6.46
C LYS A 331 -17.52 -3.90 5.79
N CYS A 332 -17.82 -3.31 4.65
CA CYS A 332 -19.14 -3.45 4.02
C CYS A 332 -19.18 -4.52 2.93
N TRP A 333 -18.02 -4.88 2.37
CA TRP A 333 -17.94 -5.83 1.27
C TRP A 333 -17.00 -6.99 1.56
N PHE A 334 -15.84 -6.77 2.14
CA PHE A 334 -14.84 -7.83 2.36
C PHE A 334 -14.79 -8.34 3.81
N THR A 335 -15.91 -8.23 4.53
CA THR A 335 -16.12 -8.84 5.84
C THR A 335 -17.31 -9.79 5.77
N SER A 336 -17.18 -10.97 6.38
CA SER A 336 -18.26 -11.95 6.49
C SER A 336 -18.01 -12.85 7.70
N ASP A 337 -18.90 -13.79 8.00
CA ASP A 337 -18.68 -14.82 9.02
C ASP A 337 -17.44 -15.71 8.72
N GLU A 338 -16.91 -15.68 7.50
CA GLU A 338 -15.66 -16.37 7.11
C GLU A 338 -14.40 -15.57 7.48
N ALA A 339 -14.53 -14.25 7.63
CA ALA A 339 -13.41 -13.39 7.97
C ALA A 339 -13.01 -13.60 9.44
N LYS A 340 -11.70 -13.66 9.69
CA LYS A 340 -11.17 -13.82 11.05
C LYS A 340 -10.22 -12.68 11.37
N TYR A 341 -10.30 -12.19 12.60
CA TYR A 341 -9.48 -11.11 13.12
C TYR A 341 -8.76 -11.59 14.37
N VAL A 342 -7.43 -11.63 14.30
CA VAL A 342 -6.58 -11.92 15.45
C VAL A 342 -5.83 -10.65 15.81
N GLN A 343 -6.08 -10.11 17.00
CA GLN A 343 -5.32 -8.99 17.53
C GLN A 343 -3.99 -9.50 18.06
N ALA A 344 -2.90 -8.88 17.62
CA ALA A 344 -1.59 -9.07 18.21
C ALA A 344 -1.11 -7.74 18.83
N PRO A 345 -1.04 -7.65 20.17
CA PRO A 345 -0.52 -6.46 20.82
C PRO A 345 0.94 -6.26 20.42
N HIS A 346 1.37 -4.99 20.35
CA HIS A 346 2.76 -4.69 20.04
C HIS A 346 3.67 -5.34 21.10
N PRO A 347 4.64 -6.20 20.74
CA PRO A 347 5.43 -6.97 21.70
C PRO A 347 6.28 -6.09 22.64
N CYS A 348 6.51 -4.83 22.24
CA CYS A 348 7.22 -3.82 23.05
C CYS A 348 6.32 -2.72 23.57
N GLY A 349 5.00 -2.91 23.58
CA GLY A 349 4.04 -1.87 23.92
C GLY A 349 4.28 -1.19 25.28
N TRP A 350 4.84 -1.95 26.22
CA TRP A 350 5.17 -1.49 27.57
C TRP A 350 6.41 -0.58 27.65
N LEU A 351 7.35 -0.65 26.69
CA LEU A 351 8.57 0.19 26.71
C LEU A 351 8.35 1.60 26.17
N TYR A 352 7.39 1.79 25.26
CA TYR A 352 7.25 3.03 24.51
C TYR A 352 6.23 4.01 25.09
N GLY A 353 5.46 3.62 26.11
CA GLY A 353 4.67 4.50 27.00
C GLY A 353 3.56 5.35 26.36
N LYS A 354 3.55 5.55 25.04
CA LYS A 354 2.58 6.32 24.24
C LYS A 354 2.58 5.79 22.80
N GLY A 355 1.42 5.33 22.34
CA GLY A 355 1.17 4.98 20.93
C GLY A 355 1.34 3.49 20.61
N LEU A 356 0.43 2.66 21.13
CA LEU A 356 0.28 1.28 20.67
C LEU A 356 -0.40 1.30 19.29
N ILE A 357 0.31 0.92 18.25
CA ILE A 357 -0.33 0.40 17.04
C ILE A 357 -0.47 -1.10 17.26
N ASP A 358 -1.69 -1.50 17.63
CA ASP A 358 -2.08 -2.89 17.62
C ASP A 358 -2.17 -3.34 16.16
N PHE A 359 -1.44 -4.41 15.82
CA PHE A 359 -1.60 -5.06 14.53
C PHE A 359 -2.73 -6.07 14.62
N TYR A 360 -3.51 -6.14 13.56
CA TYR A 360 -4.57 -7.11 13.41
C TYR A 360 -4.27 -7.95 12.19
N PHE A 361 -4.29 -9.26 12.39
CA PHE A 361 -4.19 -10.23 11.33
C PHE A 361 -5.57 -10.60 10.83
N ILE A 362 -5.71 -10.60 9.51
CA ILE A 362 -6.97 -10.77 8.80
C ILE A 362 -6.84 -11.97 7.89
N THR A 363 -7.78 -12.90 8.05
CA THR A 363 -8.14 -13.86 6.99
C THR A 363 -9.31 -13.27 6.22
N LEU A 364 -9.12 -13.00 4.94
CA LEU A 364 -10.17 -12.48 4.07
C LEU A 364 -11.19 -13.57 3.73
N PRO A 365 -12.47 -13.19 3.47
CA PRO A 365 -13.47 -14.14 3.05
C PRO A 365 -13.15 -14.74 1.67
N SER A 366 -13.91 -15.77 1.28
CA SER A 366 -13.81 -16.32 -0.07
C SER A 366 -13.93 -15.26 -1.18
N LEU A 367 -13.36 -15.57 -2.35
CA LEU A 367 -13.36 -14.68 -3.50
C LEU A 367 -14.79 -14.29 -3.87
N LYS A 368 -15.00 -12.99 -4.07
CA LYS A 368 -16.26 -12.46 -4.60
C LYS A 368 -16.49 -12.94 -6.02
N THR A 369 -17.75 -13.25 -6.33
CA THR A 369 -18.16 -13.59 -7.70
C THR A 369 -18.23 -12.32 -8.57
N SER A 370 -18.25 -12.50 -9.89
CA SER A 370 -18.41 -11.40 -10.84
C SER A 370 -19.72 -10.62 -10.60
N GLU A 371 -20.79 -11.30 -10.20
CA GLU A 371 -22.08 -10.66 -9.86
C GLU A 371 -21.97 -9.79 -8.62
N GLU A 372 -21.26 -10.23 -7.58
CA GLU A 372 -21.05 -9.45 -6.36
C GLU A 372 -20.21 -8.20 -6.62
N LEU A 373 -19.15 -8.31 -7.43
CA LEU A 373 -18.32 -7.18 -7.84
C LEU A 373 -19.11 -6.19 -8.72
N THR A 374 -19.92 -6.71 -9.64
CA THR A 374 -20.82 -5.90 -10.49
C THR A 374 -21.84 -5.15 -9.65
N LEU A 375 -22.41 -5.80 -8.63
CA LEU A 375 -23.34 -5.18 -7.69
C LEU A 375 -22.69 -4.04 -6.89
N LEU A 376 -21.48 -4.26 -6.37
CA LEU A 376 -20.69 -3.24 -5.69
C LEU A 376 -20.46 -2.02 -6.60
N HIS A 377 -20.05 -2.25 -7.84
CA HIS A 377 -19.82 -1.18 -8.80
C HIS A 377 -21.10 -0.40 -9.13
N HIS A 378 -22.19 -1.10 -9.44
CA HIS A 378 -23.46 -0.45 -9.75
C HIS A 378 -24.04 0.33 -8.58
N ARG A 379 -23.83 -0.12 -7.34
CA ARG A 379 -24.28 0.63 -6.16
C ARG A 379 -23.64 2.01 -6.10
N ARG A 380 -22.32 2.09 -6.24
CA ARG A 380 -21.56 3.34 -6.24
C ARG A 380 -22.04 4.28 -7.34
N GLN A 381 -22.11 3.77 -8.57
CA GLN A 381 -22.58 4.56 -9.72
C GLN A 381 -24.02 5.10 -9.54
N ARG A 382 -24.93 4.26 -9.04
CA ARG A 382 -26.32 4.67 -8.81
C ARG A 382 -26.42 5.77 -7.75
N PHE A 383 -25.63 5.66 -6.68
CA PHE A 383 -25.60 6.67 -5.63
C PHE A 383 -25.22 8.04 -6.21
N TRP A 384 -24.08 8.14 -6.90
CA TRP A 384 -23.62 9.40 -7.50
C TRP A 384 -24.58 9.94 -8.55
N ALA A 385 -25.08 9.08 -9.44
CA ALA A 385 -26.03 9.48 -10.48
C ALA A 385 -27.34 10.03 -9.91
N SER A 386 -27.82 9.49 -8.79
CA SER A 386 -29.04 9.96 -8.14
C SER A 386 -28.86 11.34 -7.49
N HIS A 387 -27.70 11.62 -6.90
CA HIS A 387 -27.45 12.89 -6.24
C HIS A 387 -27.12 14.00 -7.24
N ASN A 388 -26.33 13.73 -8.29
CA ASN A 388 -26.02 14.73 -9.34
C ASN A 388 -27.30 15.24 -10.03
N ARG A 389 -28.26 14.35 -10.34
CA ARG A 389 -29.57 14.76 -10.90
C ARG A 389 -30.43 15.58 -9.95
N THR A 390 -30.21 15.44 -8.64
CA THR A 390 -30.96 16.18 -7.61
C THR A 390 -30.38 17.58 -7.46
N PHE A 391 -29.05 17.73 -7.57
CA PHE A 391 -28.37 19.01 -7.63
C PHE A 391 -28.77 19.84 -8.86
N GLU A 392 -28.76 19.25 -10.06
CA GLU A 392 -29.18 19.95 -11.31
C GLU A 392 -30.61 20.50 -11.21
N LYS A 393 -31.54 19.71 -10.66
CA LYS A 393 -32.94 20.16 -10.46
C LYS A 393 -33.10 21.25 -9.41
N ALA A 394 -32.24 21.27 -8.39
CA ALA A 394 -32.26 22.30 -7.36
C ALA A 394 -31.69 23.64 -7.87
N THR A 395 -30.69 23.59 -8.75
CA THR A 395 -30.10 24.78 -9.38
C THR A 395 -30.98 25.39 -10.47
N ASP A 396 -31.80 24.58 -11.15
CA ASP A 396 -32.77 25.07 -12.15
C ASP A 396 -34.02 25.74 -11.54
N GLN A 397 -34.18 25.69 -10.21
CA GLN A 397 -35.33 26.25 -9.48
C GLN A 397 -35.00 27.47 -8.59
N GLY A 398 -33.75 27.94 -8.61
CA GLY A 398 -33.30 29.18 -7.95
C GLY A 398 -33.02 30.27 -8.97
#